data_AF-A0A0Q3HPV3-F1
#
_entry.id   AF-A0A0Q3HPV3-F1
#
_cell.length_a   1.000
_cell.length_b   1.000
_cell.length_c   1.000
_cell.angle_alpha   90.00
_cell.angle_beta   90.00
_cell.angle_gamma   90.00
#
_symmetry.space_group_name_H-M   'P 1'
#
loop_
_entity.id
_entity.type
_entity.pdbx_description
1 polymer ?
#
loop_
_entity_poly.entity_id
_entity_poly.type
_entity_poly.pdbx_seq_one_letter_code
_entity_poly.pdbx_strand_id
1 'polypeptide(L)'
;MELKQLNKIIILLALGVSLNMFSQIKMANIENKKFSVNLKKEKKDIIKILDGVNYSVYYVLDKKSFEFDKKSRNVDLVNIIFFSKKYNKGILTLFKQSIDYRKKSIYDVSLFTNSHDNYMFVSSMAILDKNFNYEYFMKYYYMTPAKGGANKSWITIQDIKNYCNVINIDLKGNVIYEDIDDILSNISKVSELKKMNDCNSIIYDMDVNEFFPKKISK
;
A
#
# COMPACT_ATOMS: atom_id res chain seq x y z
N MET A 1 37.10 37.02 -7.70
CA MET A 1 37.10 35.58 -8.04
C MET A 1 36.15 34.75 -7.15
N GLU A 2 35.70 35.30 -6.01
CA GLU A 2 34.89 34.59 -5.00
C GLU A 2 33.40 34.42 -5.34
N LEU A 3 32.78 35.36 -6.08
CA LEU A 3 31.37 35.27 -6.45
C LEU A 3 31.03 34.02 -7.30
N LYS A 4 31.97 33.58 -8.15
CA LYS A 4 31.79 32.38 -8.99
C LYS A 4 31.85 31.07 -8.18
N GLN A 5 32.57 31.05 -7.06
CA GLN A 5 32.60 29.89 -6.15
C GLN A 5 31.34 29.83 -5.29
N LEU A 6 30.84 30.97 -4.82
CA LEU A 6 29.61 31.04 -4.03
C LEU A 6 28.40 30.53 -4.82
N ASN A 7 28.26 30.93 -6.09
CA ASN A 7 27.20 30.42 -6.97
C ASN A 7 27.32 28.91 -7.24
N LYS A 8 28.53 28.36 -7.35
CA LYS A 8 28.72 26.90 -7.51
C LYS A 8 28.26 26.14 -6.27
N ILE A 9 28.53 26.67 -5.07
CA ILE A 9 28.12 26.07 -3.79
C ILE A 9 26.59 26.11 -3.64
N ILE A 10 25.95 27.23 -4.00
CA ILE A 10 24.48 27.37 -3.97
C ILE A 10 23.81 26.41 -4.96
N ILE A 11 24.38 26.24 -6.16
CA ILE A 11 23.88 25.28 -7.16
C ILE A 11 24.06 23.83 -6.68
N LEU A 12 25.19 23.50 -6.04
CA LEU A 12 25.44 22.19 -5.43
C LEU A 12 24.53 21.90 -4.25
N LEU A 13 24.23 22.90 -3.40
CA LEU A 13 23.25 22.78 -2.33
C LEU A 13 21.83 22.64 -2.87
N ALA A 14 21.45 23.39 -3.91
CA ALA A 14 20.15 23.26 -4.56
C ALA A 14 19.98 21.90 -5.26
N LEU A 15 21.06 21.35 -5.83
CA LEU A 15 21.10 19.98 -6.37
C LEU A 15 21.06 18.92 -5.25
N GLY A 16 21.75 19.14 -4.13
CA GLY A 16 21.71 18.24 -2.98
C GLY A 16 20.36 18.21 -2.26
N VAL A 17 19.63 19.33 -2.27
CA VAL A 17 18.27 19.43 -1.70
C VAL A 17 17.22 18.88 -2.67
N SER A 18 17.39 19.04 -3.99
CA SER A 18 16.47 18.46 -4.99
C SER A 18 16.63 16.95 -5.16
N LEU A 19 17.83 16.41 -4.91
CA LEU A 19 18.09 14.96 -4.93
C LEU A 19 17.66 14.23 -3.66
N ASN A 20 17.19 14.90 -2.60
CA ASN A 20 16.75 14.25 -1.36
C ASN A 20 15.22 14.19 -1.18
N MET A 21 14.43 14.63 -2.17
CA MET A 21 12.99 14.36 -2.20
C MET A 21 12.67 13.06 -2.96
N PHE A 22 13.48 12.01 -2.78
CA PHE A 22 13.03 10.66 -3.14
C PHE A 22 11.87 10.30 -2.20
N SER A 23 10.75 9.83 -2.77
CA SER A 23 9.63 9.25 -2.02
C SER A 23 10.19 8.27 -0.99
N GLN A 24 9.80 8.39 0.27
CA GLN A 24 10.16 7.47 1.36
C GLN A 24 8.92 6.95 2.09
N ILE A 25 7.75 6.94 1.42
CA ILE A 25 6.56 6.46 2.11
C ILE A 25 6.62 4.95 2.23
N LYS A 26 6.45 4.49 3.46
CA LYS A 26 6.33 3.11 3.88
C LYS A 26 4.92 2.88 4.36
N MET A 27 4.44 1.65 4.27
CA MET A 27 3.09 1.34 4.75
C MET A 27 2.97 1.56 6.26
N ALA A 28 4.05 1.38 7.02
CA ALA A 28 4.11 1.69 8.45
C ALA A 28 3.85 3.17 8.80
N ASN A 29 3.97 4.11 7.85
CA ASN A 29 3.74 5.54 8.11
C ASN A 29 2.27 5.90 8.41
N ILE A 30 1.32 4.98 8.20
CA ILE A 30 -0.10 5.21 8.56
C ILE A 30 -0.49 4.63 9.92
N GLU A 31 0.47 4.03 10.63
CA GLU A 31 0.25 3.52 11.99
C GLU A 31 -0.30 4.62 12.90
N ASN A 32 -1.39 4.31 13.61
CA ASN A 32 -2.12 5.25 14.47
C ASN A 32 -2.68 6.49 13.76
N LYS A 33 -2.79 6.49 12.43
CA LYS A 33 -3.39 7.61 11.70
C LYS A 33 -4.88 7.71 12.05
N LYS A 34 -5.29 8.91 12.45
CA LYS A 34 -6.70 9.24 12.75
C LYS A 34 -7.26 10.26 11.78
N PHE A 35 -8.51 10.07 11.40
CA PHE A 35 -9.27 11.01 10.56
C PHE A 35 -10.77 10.81 10.81
N SER A 36 -11.61 11.72 10.30
CA SER A 36 -13.07 11.60 10.42
C SER A 36 -13.70 11.38 9.05
N VAL A 37 -14.68 10.49 8.99
CA VAL A 37 -15.50 10.20 7.81
C VAL A 37 -16.89 10.75 8.03
N ASN A 38 -17.44 11.49 7.05
CA ASN A 38 -18.84 11.91 7.07
C ASN A 38 -19.60 11.24 5.93
N LEU A 39 -20.37 10.20 6.25
CA LEU A 39 -21.07 9.38 5.26
C LEU A 39 -22.12 10.15 4.44
N LYS A 40 -22.56 11.33 4.89
CA LYS A 40 -23.46 12.18 4.11
C LYS A 40 -22.72 13.02 3.06
N LYS A 41 -21.46 13.34 3.31
CA LYS A 41 -20.63 14.16 2.41
C LYS A 41 -19.79 13.31 1.47
N GLU A 42 -19.32 12.15 1.93
CA GLU A 42 -18.52 11.23 1.12
C GLU A 42 -19.39 10.50 0.10
N LYS A 43 -19.42 11.05 -1.12
CA LYS A 43 -20.13 10.45 -2.26
C LYS A 43 -19.29 9.40 -2.98
N LYS A 44 -17.97 9.42 -2.79
CA LYS A 44 -17.00 8.53 -3.41
C LYS A 44 -16.63 7.42 -2.45
N ASP A 45 -16.25 6.28 -3.00
CA ASP A 45 -15.81 5.12 -2.23
C ASP A 45 -14.31 5.20 -1.87
N ILE A 46 -13.70 6.36 -2.10
CA ILE A 46 -12.29 6.61 -1.84
C ILE A 46 -12.10 7.98 -1.19
N ILE A 47 -11.41 8.00 -0.05
CA ILE A 47 -11.08 9.21 0.70
C ILE A 47 -9.57 9.35 0.71
N LYS A 48 -9.04 10.49 0.26
CA LYS A 48 -7.59 10.76 0.36
C LYS A 48 -7.27 11.16 1.81
N ILE A 49 -6.46 10.35 2.50
CA ILE A 49 -6.12 10.55 3.93
C ILE A 49 -4.72 11.15 4.14
N LEU A 50 -3.83 11.05 3.14
CA LEU A 50 -2.54 11.73 3.09
C LEU A 50 -2.23 12.16 1.65
N ASP A 51 -1.63 13.34 1.49
CA ASP A 51 -1.16 13.83 0.20
C ASP A 51 0.22 14.48 0.37
N GLY A 52 1.26 13.79 -0.10
CA GLY A 52 2.62 14.31 -0.15
C GLY A 52 2.98 14.76 -1.57
N VAL A 53 4.18 15.32 -1.75
CA VAL A 53 4.66 15.73 -3.08
C VAL A 53 4.73 14.53 -4.04
N ASN A 54 5.21 13.38 -3.55
CA ASN A 54 5.50 12.20 -4.37
C ASN A 54 4.52 11.04 -4.20
N TYR A 55 3.61 11.13 -3.22
CA TYR A 55 2.68 10.05 -2.92
C TYR A 55 1.30 10.58 -2.50
N SER A 56 0.30 9.71 -2.56
CA SER A 56 -0.99 9.92 -1.90
C SER A 56 -1.42 8.61 -1.26
N VAL A 57 -2.06 8.69 -0.09
CA VAL A 57 -2.66 7.52 0.56
C VAL A 57 -4.18 7.68 0.54
N TYR A 58 -4.84 6.62 0.10
CA TYR A 58 -6.29 6.59 -0.01
C TYR A 58 -6.88 5.50 0.87
N TYR A 59 -7.96 5.83 1.55
CA TYR A 59 -8.82 4.94 2.28
C TYR A 59 -9.99 4.53 1.39
N VAL A 60 -10.18 3.23 1.17
CA VAL A 60 -11.33 2.71 0.42
C VAL A 60 -12.51 2.54 1.38
N LEU A 61 -13.54 3.35 1.18
CA LEU A 61 -14.71 3.41 2.03
C LEU A 61 -15.65 2.23 1.75
N ASP A 62 -15.71 1.27 2.68
CA ASP A 62 -16.84 0.35 2.76
C ASP A 62 -17.87 0.89 3.75
N LYS A 63 -19.04 1.30 3.22
CA LYS A 63 -20.13 1.84 4.03
C LYS A 63 -20.70 0.81 5.00
N LYS A 64 -20.60 -0.49 4.70
CA LYS A 64 -21.08 -1.57 5.57
C LYS A 64 -20.30 -1.61 6.88
N SER A 65 -19.01 -1.30 6.87
CA SER A 65 -18.21 -1.20 8.10
C SER A 65 -18.69 -0.10 9.05
N PHE A 66 -19.61 0.78 8.63
CA PHE A 66 -20.23 1.81 9.46
C PHE A 66 -21.64 1.45 9.95
N GLU A 67 -22.13 0.26 9.61
CA GLU A 67 -23.40 -0.30 10.06
C GLU A 67 -23.19 -1.13 11.35
N PHE A 68 -23.02 -0.42 12.47
CA PHE A 68 -22.84 -1.03 13.79
C PHE A 68 -23.62 -0.24 14.86
N ASP A 69 -23.76 -0.83 16.06
CA ASP A 69 -24.34 -0.11 17.20
C ASP A 69 -23.49 1.12 17.53
N LYS A 70 -24.08 2.31 17.43
CA LYS A 70 -23.40 3.59 17.66
C LYS A 70 -22.86 3.76 19.09
N LYS A 71 -23.26 2.90 20.03
CA LYS A 71 -22.72 2.86 21.40
C LYS A 71 -21.46 2.00 21.52
N SER A 72 -21.14 1.18 20.52
CA SER A 72 -19.94 0.36 20.48
C SER A 72 -18.90 0.94 19.52
N ARG A 73 -17.70 0.38 19.58
CA ARG A 73 -16.63 0.58 18.62
C ARG A 73 -16.67 -0.57 17.61
N ASN A 74 -16.60 -0.27 16.32
CA ASN A 74 -16.38 -1.32 15.32
C ASN A 74 -14.87 -1.48 15.07
N VAL A 75 -14.41 -2.72 14.97
CA VAL A 75 -13.03 -3.07 14.63
C VAL A 75 -13.06 -4.07 13.49
N ASP A 76 -12.46 -3.71 12.37
CA ASP A 76 -12.55 -4.46 11.12
C ASP A 76 -11.28 -4.26 10.27
N LEU A 77 -11.20 -4.92 9.12
CA LEU A 77 -10.20 -4.66 8.09
C LEU A 77 -10.67 -3.58 7.12
N VAL A 78 -9.71 -2.92 6.47
CA VAL A 78 -9.98 -1.93 5.44
C VAL A 78 -8.89 -1.88 4.40
N ASN A 79 -9.32 -1.61 3.17
CA ASN A 79 -8.44 -1.42 2.02
C ASN A 79 -7.81 -0.03 2.03
N ILE A 80 -6.48 0.01 1.97
CA ILE A 80 -5.67 1.22 1.86
C ILE A 80 -4.85 1.15 0.57
N ILE A 81 -4.82 2.25 -0.17
CA ILE A 81 -4.02 2.38 -1.39
C ILE A 81 -2.87 3.35 -1.11
N PHE A 82 -1.64 2.87 -1.25
CA PHE A 82 -0.43 3.68 -1.24
C PHE A 82 -0.03 4.00 -2.68
N PHE A 83 -0.35 5.20 -3.15
CA PHE A 83 -0.14 5.61 -4.53
C PHE A 83 1.17 6.37 -4.72
N SER A 84 2.05 5.86 -5.57
CA SER A 84 3.25 6.54 -6.03
C SER A 84 2.96 7.40 -7.25
N LYS A 85 3.20 8.70 -7.14
CA LYS A 85 3.08 9.65 -8.26
C LYS A 85 4.22 9.47 -9.27
N LYS A 86 5.37 8.95 -8.84
CA LYS A 86 6.52 8.63 -9.70
C LYS A 86 6.19 7.50 -10.68
N TYR A 87 5.63 6.40 -10.17
CA TYR A 87 5.30 5.23 -10.99
C TYR A 87 3.88 5.28 -11.58
N ASN A 88 3.03 6.22 -11.13
CA ASN A 88 1.60 6.26 -11.45
C ASN A 88 0.90 4.92 -11.16
N LYS A 89 1.29 4.30 -10.05
CA LYS A 89 0.77 3.01 -9.58
C LYS A 89 0.52 3.06 -8.08
N GLY A 90 -0.45 2.26 -7.62
CA GLY A 90 -0.76 2.13 -6.21
C GLY A 90 -0.57 0.72 -5.70
N ILE A 91 -0.15 0.56 -4.45
CA ILE A 91 -0.22 -0.72 -3.75
C ILE A 91 -1.47 -0.73 -2.90
N LEU A 92 -2.40 -1.64 -3.20
CA LEU A 92 -3.58 -1.95 -2.40
C LEU A 92 -3.25 -3.03 -1.38
N THR A 93 -3.59 -2.77 -0.12
CA THR A 93 -3.38 -3.71 0.98
C THR A 93 -4.41 -3.50 2.09
N LEU A 94 -4.52 -4.46 3.00
CA LEU A 94 -5.44 -4.42 4.12
C LEU A 94 -4.76 -3.95 5.41
N PHE A 95 -5.46 -3.08 6.11
CA PHE A 95 -5.10 -2.57 7.43
C PHE A 95 -6.23 -2.81 8.40
N LYS A 96 -5.91 -2.90 9.69
CA LYS A 96 -6.93 -2.90 10.74
C LYS A 96 -7.42 -1.46 10.95
N GLN A 97 -8.71 -1.31 11.16
CA GLN A 97 -9.33 -0.04 11.52
C GLN A 97 -10.15 -0.16 12.79
N SER A 98 -10.26 0.95 13.51
CA SER A 98 -11.24 1.19 14.55
C SER A 98 -12.14 2.34 14.13
N ILE A 99 -13.45 2.16 14.24
CA ILE A 99 -14.45 3.17 13.90
C ILE A 99 -15.30 3.47 15.15
N ASP A 100 -15.27 4.73 15.57
CA ASP A 100 -16.07 5.23 16.68
C ASP A 100 -17.13 6.21 16.14
N TYR A 101 -18.42 6.01 16.50
CA TYR A 101 -19.46 6.97 16.13
C TYR A 101 -19.30 8.27 16.93
N ARG A 102 -19.25 9.40 16.22
CA ARG A 102 -19.12 10.72 16.85
C ARG A 102 -20.46 11.43 16.98
N LYS A 103 -21.09 11.78 15.84
CA LYS A 103 -22.42 12.44 15.76
C LYS A 103 -22.90 12.56 14.33
N LYS A 104 -24.22 12.56 14.09
CA LYS A 104 -24.85 12.99 12.82
C LYS A 104 -24.16 12.41 11.55
N SER A 105 -23.90 11.11 11.54
CA SER A 105 -23.19 10.40 10.44
C SER A 105 -21.70 10.74 10.27
N ILE A 106 -21.09 11.33 11.30
CA ILE A 106 -19.64 11.55 11.41
C ILE A 106 -19.08 10.45 12.31
N TYR A 107 -18.00 9.84 11.86
CA TYR A 107 -17.30 8.75 12.50
C TYR A 107 -15.83 9.07 12.56
N ASP A 108 -15.18 8.77 13.68
CA ASP A 108 -13.74 8.89 13.82
C ASP A 108 -13.13 7.51 13.51
N VAL A 109 -12.15 7.49 12.62
CA VAL A 109 -11.47 6.28 12.14
C VAL A 109 -10.02 6.35 12.60
N SER A 110 -9.51 5.24 13.13
CA SER A 110 -8.10 5.04 13.46
C SER A 110 -7.57 3.83 12.71
N LEU A 111 -6.41 3.96 12.06
CA LEU A 111 -5.75 2.89 11.32
C LEU A 111 -4.61 2.29 12.12
N PHE A 112 -4.46 0.97 11.99
CA PHE A 112 -3.42 0.19 12.61
C PHE A 112 -2.87 -0.78 11.56
N THR A 113 -1.56 -0.80 11.41
CA THR A 113 -0.81 -1.81 10.65
C THR A 113 -1.02 -3.21 11.23
N ASN A 114 -1.42 -3.28 12.50
CA ASN A 114 -1.40 -4.47 13.33
C ASN A 114 0.02 -5.05 13.46
N SER A 115 1.09 -4.32 13.13
CA SER A 115 2.47 -4.85 13.07
C SER A 115 3.17 -4.94 14.43
N HIS A 116 2.46 -5.35 15.47
CA HIS A 116 3.12 -5.81 16.69
C HIS A 116 3.64 -7.22 16.39
N ASP A 117 4.96 -7.35 16.21
CA ASP A 117 5.68 -8.54 15.76
C ASP A 117 5.54 -8.90 14.25
N ASN A 118 6.31 -9.88 13.80
CA ASN A 118 6.48 -10.26 12.39
C ASN A 118 5.22 -10.86 11.70
N TYR A 119 4.05 -10.89 12.36
CA TYR A 119 3.00 -11.88 12.07
C TYR A 119 1.60 -11.37 11.74
N MET A 120 1.39 -10.08 11.49
CA MET A 120 0.01 -9.54 11.50
C MET A 120 -0.41 -8.75 10.25
N PHE A 121 0.18 -9.08 9.11
CA PHE A 121 -0.16 -8.47 7.83
C PHE A 121 -0.87 -9.48 6.93
N VAL A 122 -2.04 -9.12 6.38
CA VAL A 122 -2.68 -9.93 5.33
C VAL A 122 -1.73 -9.95 4.13
N SER A 123 -1.22 -11.14 3.79
CA SER A 123 -0.17 -11.28 2.79
C SER A 123 -0.59 -10.88 1.38
N SER A 124 -1.89 -10.95 1.11
CA SER A 124 -2.49 -10.77 -0.21
C SER A 124 -2.72 -9.29 -0.49
N MET A 125 -2.05 -8.79 -1.51
CA MET A 125 -2.04 -7.39 -1.95
C MET A 125 -2.22 -7.31 -3.47
N ALA A 126 -2.46 -6.11 -3.97
CA ALA A 126 -2.49 -5.86 -5.41
C ALA A 126 -1.76 -4.57 -5.78
N ILE A 127 -1.27 -4.52 -7.01
CA ILE A 127 -0.73 -3.32 -7.62
C ILE A 127 -1.73 -2.81 -8.65
N LEU A 128 -2.07 -1.54 -8.50
CA LEU A 128 -3.08 -0.84 -9.25
C LEU A 128 -2.45 0.17 -10.22
N ASP A 129 -3.11 0.39 -11.36
CA ASP A 129 -2.75 1.46 -12.30
C ASP A 129 -3.18 2.86 -11.79
N LYS A 130 -2.92 3.89 -12.61
CA LYS A 130 -3.32 5.28 -12.35
C LYS A 130 -4.83 5.48 -12.17
N ASN A 131 -5.65 4.56 -12.66
CA ASN A 131 -7.10 4.58 -12.61
C ASN A 131 -7.66 3.65 -11.53
N PHE A 132 -6.79 3.02 -10.73
CA PHE A 132 -7.12 2.01 -9.73
C PHE A 132 -7.67 0.69 -10.29
N ASN A 133 -7.30 0.33 -11.52
CA ASN A 133 -7.51 -1.01 -12.05
C ASN A 133 -6.40 -1.95 -11.56
N TYR A 134 -6.74 -3.20 -11.28
CA TYR A 134 -5.79 -4.24 -10.92
C TYR A 134 -4.88 -4.61 -12.10
N GLU A 135 -3.56 -4.54 -11.91
CA GLU A 135 -2.57 -4.95 -12.91
C GLU A 135 -1.76 -6.16 -12.45
N TYR A 136 -1.34 -6.17 -11.19
CA TYR A 136 -0.54 -7.26 -10.62
C TYR A 136 -1.11 -7.72 -9.29
N PHE A 137 -1.01 -9.01 -9.03
CA PHE A 137 -1.12 -9.55 -7.67
C PHE A 137 0.24 -9.48 -6.99
N MET A 138 0.23 -9.23 -5.69
CA MET A 138 1.43 -9.23 -4.87
C MET A 138 1.17 -10.03 -3.61
N LYS A 139 2.05 -10.98 -3.29
CA LYS A 139 1.93 -11.79 -2.08
C LYS A 139 3.18 -11.69 -1.23
N TYR A 140 3.00 -11.34 0.03
CA TYR A 140 4.08 -11.29 1.02
C TYR A 140 4.26 -12.65 1.69
N TYR A 141 5.51 -13.08 1.79
CA TYR A 141 5.90 -14.31 2.45
C TYR A 141 6.94 -14.00 3.52
N TYR A 142 6.86 -14.78 4.59
CA TYR A 142 7.76 -14.66 5.71
C TYR A 142 8.03 -16.06 6.28
N MET A 143 9.29 -16.35 6.57
CA MET A 143 9.74 -17.61 7.12
C MET A 143 10.64 -17.35 8.33
N THR A 144 10.18 -17.82 9.49
CA THR A 144 10.99 -17.90 10.71
C THR A 144 11.86 -19.16 10.64
N PRO A 145 13.19 -19.05 10.81
CA PRO A 145 14.07 -20.20 10.74
C PRO A 145 13.91 -21.10 11.97
N ALA A 146 13.99 -22.42 11.76
CA ALA A 146 13.78 -23.41 12.81
C ALA A 146 14.83 -23.37 13.94
N LYS A 147 16.06 -22.87 13.69
CA LYS A 147 17.14 -22.75 14.67
C LYS A 147 18.02 -21.53 14.42
N GLY A 148 17.81 -20.44 15.18
CA GLY A 148 18.78 -19.34 15.36
C GLY A 148 19.22 -18.54 14.13
N GLY A 149 18.59 -18.74 12.96
CA GLY A 149 18.90 -18.00 11.74
C GLY A 149 18.25 -16.62 11.69
N ALA A 150 18.59 -15.84 10.66
CA ALA A 150 17.86 -14.62 10.34
C ALA A 150 16.51 -14.96 9.68
N ASN A 151 15.47 -14.23 10.06
CA ASN A 151 14.17 -14.30 9.39
C ASN A 151 14.34 -13.93 7.91
N LYS A 152 13.64 -14.65 7.03
CA LYS A 152 13.60 -14.34 5.61
C LYS A 152 12.20 -13.91 5.23
N SER A 153 12.13 -12.83 4.48
CA SER A 153 10.90 -12.32 3.89
C SER A 153 11.12 -12.03 2.42
N TRP A 154 10.09 -12.24 1.63
CA TRP A 154 10.09 -11.91 0.21
C TRP A 154 8.69 -11.51 -0.22
N ILE A 155 8.60 -10.82 -1.34
CA ILE A 155 7.34 -10.65 -2.07
C ILE A 155 7.41 -11.38 -3.40
N THR A 156 6.27 -11.88 -3.82
CA THR A 156 6.07 -12.37 -5.17
C THR A 156 5.10 -11.43 -5.89
N ILE A 157 5.46 -10.96 -7.08
CA ILE A 157 4.60 -10.13 -7.94
C ILE A 157 4.25 -10.93 -9.19
N GLN A 158 2.97 -10.99 -9.53
CA GLN A 158 2.44 -11.74 -10.68
C GLN A 158 1.52 -10.87 -11.53
N ASP A 159 1.69 -10.88 -12.85
CA ASP A 159 0.79 -10.22 -13.80
C ASP A 159 -0.59 -10.90 -13.81
N ILE A 160 -1.66 -10.12 -13.63
CA ILE A 160 -3.03 -10.65 -13.57
C ILE A 160 -3.51 -11.15 -14.95
N LYS A 161 -2.98 -10.61 -16.04
CA LYS A 161 -3.33 -11.03 -17.42
C LYS A 161 -2.55 -12.27 -17.86
N ASN A 162 -1.43 -12.56 -17.21
CA ASN A 162 -0.60 -13.72 -17.47
C ASN A 162 0.04 -14.21 -16.16
N TYR A 163 -0.61 -15.15 -15.50
CA TYR A 163 -0.16 -15.71 -14.23
C TYR A 163 1.22 -16.40 -14.30
N CYS A 164 1.77 -16.65 -15.48
CA CYS A 164 3.14 -17.17 -15.60
C CYS A 164 4.22 -16.11 -15.38
N ASN A 165 3.87 -14.83 -15.52
CA ASN A 165 4.82 -13.73 -15.39
C ASN A 165 4.95 -13.38 -13.92
N VAL A 166 5.92 -14.02 -13.25
CA VAL A 166 6.14 -13.92 -11.81
C VAL A 166 7.57 -13.50 -11.53
N ILE A 167 7.76 -12.63 -10.54
CA ILE A 167 9.07 -12.33 -9.95
C ILE A 167 9.03 -12.51 -8.44
N ASN A 168 10.15 -12.93 -7.88
CA ASN A 168 10.38 -12.98 -6.44
C ASN A 168 11.42 -11.93 -6.07
N ILE A 169 11.15 -11.20 -4.99
CA ILE A 169 12.00 -10.11 -4.52
C ILE A 169 12.24 -10.34 -3.02
N ASP A 170 13.50 -10.64 -2.67
CA ASP A 170 13.90 -10.74 -1.27
C ASP A 170 13.80 -9.37 -0.59
N LEU A 171 13.24 -9.34 0.61
CA LEU A 171 13.14 -8.14 1.43
C LEU A 171 14.20 -8.12 2.52
N LYS A 172 14.54 -6.93 3.01
CA LYS A 172 15.44 -6.78 4.16
C LYS A 172 14.73 -7.00 5.48
N GLY A 173 13.41 -6.78 5.50
CA GLY A 173 12.57 -6.97 6.67
C GLY A 173 11.11 -7.14 6.31
N ASN A 174 10.21 -6.66 7.17
CA ASN A 174 8.78 -6.71 6.90
C ASN A 174 8.42 -5.74 5.76
N VAL A 175 7.57 -6.18 4.83
CA VAL A 175 7.11 -5.40 3.68
C VAL A 175 6.56 -4.02 4.03
N ILE A 176 5.96 -3.87 5.22
CA ILE A 176 5.40 -2.57 5.63
C ILE A 176 6.46 -1.48 5.86
N TYR A 177 7.73 -1.88 6.07
CA TYR A 177 8.86 -0.97 6.29
C TYR A 177 9.69 -0.74 5.02
N GLU A 178 9.37 -1.45 3.95
CA GLU A 178 9.95 -1.21 2.63
C GLU A 178 9.33 0.05 2.00
N ASP A 179 10.14 0.73 1.21
CA ASP A 179 9.65 1.87 0.42
C ASP A 179 8.71 1.35 -0.69
N ILE A 180 7.55 1.99 -0.84
CA ILE A 180 6.63 1.60 -1.91
C ILE A 180 7.27 1.78 -3.29
N ASP A 181 8.12 2.80 -3.48
CA ASP A 181 8.77 3.05 -4.76
C ASP A 181 9.80 1.96 -5.09
N ASP A 182 10.50 1.43 -4.07
CA ASP A 182 11.43 0.31 -4.23
C ASP A 182 10.67 -0.96 -4.65
N ILE A 183 9.52 -1.24 -4.02
CA ILE A 183 8.64 -2.34 -4.43
C ILE A 183 8.20 -2.16 -5.89
N LEU A 184 7.65 -1.00 -6.24
CA LEU A 184 7.10 -0.71 -7.56
C LEU A 184 8.17 -0.70 -8.66
N SER A 185 9.42 -0.35 -8.34
CA SER A 185 10.53 -0.37 -9.29
C SER A 185 10.76 -1.75 -9.92
N ASN A 186 10.43 -2.82 -9.17
CA ASN A 186 10.64 -4.19 -9.60
C ASN A 186 9.60 -4.67 -10.62
N ILE A 187 8.47 -3.98 -10.80
CA ILE A 187 7.44 -4.35 -11.79
C ILE A 187 8.04 -4.44 -13.19
N SER A 188 8.98 -3.56 -13.53
CA SER A 188 9.70 -3.57 -14.82
C SER A 188 10.44 -4.88 -15.11
N LYS A 189 10.72 -5.68 -14.08
CA LYS A 189 11.41 -6.98 -14.18
C LYS A 189 10.45 -8.13 -14.39
N VAL A 190 9.14 -7.91 -14.29
CA VAL A 190 8.11 -8.91 -14.62
C VAL A 190 8.18 -9.14 -16.12
N SER A 191 8.83 -10.25 -16.51
CA SER A 191 9.09 -10.56 -17.91
C SER A 191 7.79 -10.77 -18.67
N GLU A 192 7.70 -10.22 -19.88
CA GLU A 192 6.62 -10.53 -20.84
C GLU A 192 6.88 -11.90 -21.50
N LEU A 193 6.98 -12.97 -20.71
CA LEU A 193 7.04 -14.31 -21.28
C LEU A 193 5.73 -14.60 -22.03
N LYS A 194 5.83 -15.35 -23.14
CA LYS A 194 4.67 -15.81 -23.90
C LYS A 194 3.73 -16.55 -22.95
N LYS A 195 2.41 -16.31 -23.07
CA LYS A 195 1.36 -17.02 -22.32
C LYS A 195 1.65 -18.53 -22.35
N MET A 196 2.04 -19.08 -21.20
CA MET A 196 2.03 -20.54 -20.99
C MET A 196 0.68 -20.87 -20.36
N ASN A 197 0.07 -22.00 -20.74
CA ASN A 197 -1.34 -22.25 -20.48
C ASN A 197 -1.67 -22.79 -19.07
N ASP A 198 -0.69 -22.99 -18.18
CA ASP A 198 -0.90 -23.76 -16.93
C ASP A 198 -0.29 -23.10 -15.67
N CYS A 199 -0.39 -21.78 -15.51
CA CYS A 199 0.08 -21.10 -14.30
C CYS A 199 -1.07 -20.74 -13.36
N ASN A 200 -0.93 -21.10 -12.08
CA ASN A 200 -1.88 -20.74 -11.04
C ASN A 200 -1.63 -19.33 -10.51
N SER A 201 -2.70 -18.67 -10.05
CA SER A 201 -2.59 -17.41 -9.32
C SER A 201 -1.80 -17.59 -8.02
N ILE A 202 -0.96 -16.62 -7.65
CA ILE A 202 -0.28 -16.59 -6.36
C ILE A 202 -1.23 -16.26 -5.20
N ILE A 203 -2.37 -15.64 -5.50
CA ILE A 203 -3.45 -15.32 -4.54
C ILE A 203 -4.59 -16.31 -4.74
N TYR A 204 -5.11 -16.86 -3.64
CA TYR A 204 -6.24 -17.76 -3.67
C TYR A 204 -7.53 -17.03 -4.06
N ASP A 205 -8.44 -17.69 -4.75
CA ASP A 205 -9.73 -17.09 -5.15
C ASP A 205 -10.55 -16.60 -3.94
N MET A 206 -10.40 -17.26 -2.79
CA MET A 206 -11.04 -16.83 -1.53
C MET A 206 -10.56 -15.42 -1.13
N ASP A 207 -9.25 -15.21 -1.07
CA ASP A 207 -8.65 -13.91 -0.76
C ASP A 207 -9.07 -12.84 -1.78
N VAL A 208 -9.13 -13.18 -3.07
CA VAL A 208 -9.59 -12.22 -4.11
C VAL A 208 -11.02 -11.77 -3.84
N ASN A 209 -11.90 -12.70 -3.48
CA ASN A 209 -13.31 -12.42 -3.24
C ASN A 209 -13.57 -11.70 -1.91
N GLU A 210 -12.73 -11.94 -0.90
CA GLU A 210 -12.90 -11.38 0.45
C GLU A 210 -12.20 -10.02 0.60
N PHE A 211 -10.98 -9.89 0.08
CA PHE A 211 -10.11 -8.75 0.39
C PHE A 211 -10.08 -7.68 -0.68
N PHE A 212 -10.33 -8.02 -1.95
CA PHE A 212 -10.21 -7.06 -3.04
C PHE A 212 -11.57 -6.54 -3.52
N PRO A 213 -11.82 -5.22 -3.44
CA PRO A 213 -13.06 -4.64 -3.95
C PRO A 213 -13.18 -4.89 -5.46
N LYS A 214 -14.35 -5.37 -5.91
CA LYS A 214 -14.60 -5.62 -7.35
C LYS A 214 -14.35 -4.40 -8.24
N LYS A 215 -14.60 -3.20 -7.69
CA LYS A 215 -14.35 -1.92 -8.36
C LYS A 215 -13.99 -0.87 -7.31
N ILE A 216 -13.02 -0.03 -7.65
CA ILE A 216 -12.61 1.11 -6.85
C ILE A 216 -12.93 2.38 -7.64
N SER A 217 -14.01 3.08 -7.28
CA SER A 217 -14.50 4.25 -8.04
C SER A 217 -13.94 5.56 -7.47
N LYS A 218 -13.22 6.32 -8.31
CA LYS A 218 -12.57 7.58 -7.95
C LYS A 218 -13.51 8.77 -7.73
#